data_AF-A0A7C4VHD9-F1
#
_entry.id   AF-A0A7C4VHD9-F1
#
_cell.length_a   1.000
_cell.length_b   1.000
_cell.length_c   1.000
_cell.angle_alpha   90.00
_cell.angle_beta   90.00
_cell.angle_gamma   90.00
#
_symmetry.space_group_name_H-M   'P 1'
#
loop_
_entity.id
_entity.type
_entity.pdbx_description
1 polymer ?
#
loop_
_entity_poly.entity_id
_entity_poly.type
_entity_poly.pdbx_seq_one_letter_code
_entity_poly.pdbx_strand_id
1 'polypeptide(L)'
;MAQTLALGGISTQTVQKAAGEFSKPEGYGAVLGAGAAVALEKLLFSSMRGLFGYAVEKDGRTVYVAVDENGNPDPENPLEIAPIMRLLAKTGLALAGASVYIGSKDKMAKFAGLGTMAVAGFHVAEDLLALVGVEL
;
A
#
# COMPACT_ATOMS: atom_id res chain seq x y z
N MET A 1 9.66 29.97 -26.54
CA MET A 1 8.53 29.30 -27.20
C MET A 1 7.92 28.33 -26.20
N ALA A 2 6.81 28.73 -25.57
CA ALA A 2 6.09 27.91 -24.61
C ALA A 2 5.13 27.00 -25.36
N GLN A 3 5.33 25.69 -25.28
CA GLN A 3 4.33 24.72 -25.75
C GLN A 3 3.38 24.42 -24.61
N THR A 4 2.22 25.08 -24.67
CA THR A 4 1.01 24.74 -23.94
C THR A 4 0.53 23.38 -24.43
N LEU A 5 0.89 22.31 -23.74
CA LEU A 5 0.23 21.02 -23.87
C LEU A 5 -0.96 21.00 -22.91
N ALA A 6 -2.13 21.24 -23.49
CA ALA A 6 -3.42 21.06 -22.86
C ALA A 6 -3.62 19.58 -22.49
N LEU A 7 -3.39 19.24 -21.22
CA LEU A 7 -4.09 18.12 -20.57
C LEU A 7 -5.20 18.71 -19.70
N GLY A 8 -6.39 18.13 -19.83
CA GLY A 8 -7.68 18.73 -19.51
C GLY A 8 -7.79 19.39 -18.13
N GLY A 9 -8.38 20.60 -18.14
CA GLY A 9 -9.12 21.19 -17.01
C GLY A 9 -8.35 21.60 -15.75
N ILE A 10 -7.11 21.18 -15.57
CA ILE A 10 -6.33 21.50 -14.37
C ILE A 10 -5.49 22.73 -14.67
N SER A 11 -5.89 23.89 -14.13
CA SER A 11 -5.14 25.14 -14.30
C SER A 11 -3.70 24.98 -13.81
N THR A 12 -2.75 25.65 -14.46
CA THR A 12 -1.35 25.71 -14.00
C THR A 12 -1.21 26.22 -12.57
N GLN A 13 -2.15 27.05 -12.10
CA GLN A 13 -2.24 27.45 -10.70
C GLN A 13 -2.60 26.29 -9.76
N THR A 14 -3.46 25.36 -10.19
CA THR A 14 -3.82 24.16 -9.41
C THR A 14 -2.61 23.23 -9.27
N VAL A 15 -1.84 23.05 -10.34
CA VAL A 15 -0.60 22.25 -10.33
C VAL A 15 0.47 22.91 -9.46
N GLN A 16 0.65 24.23 -9.56
CA GLN A 16 1.58 24.97 -8.71
C GLN A 16 1.16 25.01 -7.23
N LYS A 17 -0.14 25.07 -6.95
CA LYS A 17 -0.69 25.03 -5.58
C LYS A 17 -0.51 23.65 -4.96
N ALA A 18 -0.76 22.58 -5.71
CA ALA A 18 -0.46 21.21 -5.30
C ALA A 18 1.05 21.01 -5.07
N ALA A 19 1.91 21.46 -6.02
CA ALA A 19 3.36 21.41 -5.86
C ALA A 19 3.86 22.22 -4.65
N GLY A 20 3.25 23.37 -4.37
CA GLY A 20 3.51 24.18 -3.18
C GLY A 20 3.07 23.51 -1.89
N GLU A 21 2.01 22.71 -1.89
CA GLU A 21 1.60 21.89 -0.74
C GLU A 21 2.55 20.72 -0.49
N PHE A 22 3.13 20.12 -1.55
CA PHE A 22 4.18 19.10 -1.41
C PHE A 22 5.49 19.63 -0.84
N SER A 23 5.76 20.93 -0.97
CA SER A 23 6.97 21.57 -0.43
C SER A 23 6.92 21.86 1.08
N LYS A 24 5.76 21.65 1.71
CA LYS A 24 5.57 21.88 3.16
C LYS A 24 5.84 20.58 3.93
N PRO A 25 6.18 20.65 5.24
CA PRO A 25 6.39 19.46 6.07
C PRO A 25 5.20 18.49 6.05
N GLU A 26 3.99 18.99 5.80
CA GLU A 26 2.79 18.19 5.58
C GLU A 26 2.88 17.30 4.33
N GLY A 27 3.31 17.87 3.20
CA GLY A 27 3.47 17.14 1.94
C GLY A 27 4.61 16.12 1.99
N TYR A 28 5.77 16.52 2.52
CA TYR A 28 6.89 15.60 2.74
C TYR A 28 6.54 14.48 3.72
N GLY A 29 5.86 14.80 4.82
CA GLY A 29 5.39 13.82 5.78
C GLY A 29 4.50 12.77 5.09
N ALA A 30 3.48 13.20 4.35
CA ALA A 30 2.56 12.29 3.66
C ALA A 30 3.27 11.36 2.66
N VAL A 31 4.18 11.90 1.84
CA VAL A 31 4.94 11.10 0.87
C VAL A 31 5.88 10.11 1.57
N LEU A 32 6.57 10.54 2.63
CA LEU A 32 7.45 9.68 3.41
C LEU A 32 6.67 8.55 4.10
N GLY A 33 5.52 8.87 4.69
CA GLY A 33 4.63 7.88 5.29
C GLY A 33 4.12 6.85 4.28
N ALA A 34 3.65 7.33 3.13
CA ALA A 34 3.21 6.47 2.04
C ALA A 34 4.34 5.53 1.57
N GLY A 35 5.53 6.07 1.33
CA GLY A 35 6.70 5.28 0.93
C GLY A 35 7.13 4.27 2.00
N ALA A 36 7.11 4.67 3.27
CA ALA A 36 7.42 3.79 4.39
C ALA A 36 6.41 2.63 4.50
N ALA A 37 5.12 2.88 4.27
CA ALA A 37 4.10 1.84 4.27
C ALA A 37 4.37 0.78 3.19
N VAL A 38 4.62 1.20 1.95
CA VAL A 38 4.94 0.27 0.85
C VAL A 38 6.19 -0.54 1.16
N ALA A 39 7.23 0.10 1.70
CA ALA A 39 8.47 -0.60 2.06
C ALA A 39 8.24 -1.62 3.19
N LEU A 40 7.49 -1.23 4.23
CA LEU A 40 7.16 -2.11 5.36
C LEU A 40 6.31 -3.31 4.91
N GLU A 41 5.31 -3.11 4.05
CA GLU A 41 4.51 -4.21 3.51
C GLU A 41 5.39 -5.19 2.72
N LYS A 42 6.26 -4.68 1.83
CA LYS A 42 7.20 -5.52 1.07
C LYS A 42 8.13 -6.32 1.99
N LEU A 43 8.68 -5.67 3.01
CA LEU A 43 9.55 -6.32 3.99
C LEU A 43 8.79 -7.37 4.80
N LEU A 44 7.57 -7.07 5.25
CA LEU A 44 6.74 -7.98 6.04
C LEU A 44 6.35 -9.21 5.24
N PHE A 45 5.88 -9.04 4.01
CA PHE A 45 5.49 -10.16 3.15
C PHE A 45 6.68 -10.97 2.66
N SER A 46 7.83 -10.33 2.43
CA SER A 46 9.04 -11.06 2.04
C SER A 46 9.71 -11.78 3.20
N SER A 47 9.60 -11.29 4.45
CA SER A 47 10.19 -11.93 5.62
C SER A 47 9.34 -13.06 6.17
N MET A 48 8.01 -12.94 6.06
CA MET A 48 7.06 -13.94 6.55
C MET A 48 6.38 -14.69 5.41
N ARG A 49 7.14 -15.09 4.38
CA ARG A 49 6.61 -15.88 3.25
C ARG A 49 5.98 -17.20 3.70
N GLY A 50 6.42 -17.77 4.81
CA GLY A 50 5.78 -18.95 5.42
C GLY A 50 4.38 -18.69 5.95
N LEU A 51 4.03 -17.44 6.28
CA LEU A 51 2.70 -17.04 6.77
C LEU A 51 1.81 -16.47 5.65
N PHE A 52 2.41 -15.75 4.70
CA PHE A 52 1.69 -15.02 3.64
C PHE A 52 1.74 -15.70 2.26
N GLY A 53 2.49 -16.79 2.13
CA GLY A 53 2.66 -17.53 0.87
C GLY A 53 3.44 -16.76 -0.19
N TYR A 54 3.75 -17.46 -1.28
CA TYR A 54 4.33 -16.88 -2.49
C TYR A 54 3.23 -16.50 -3.46
N ALA A 55 3.30 -15.30 -4.04
CA ALA A 55 2.39 -14.90 -5.12
C ALA A 55 2.81 -15.59 -6.42
N VAL A 56 1.91 -16.39 -7.00
CA VAL A 56 2.10 -17.06 -8.29
C VAL A 56 0.90 -16.75 -9.18
N GLU A 57 1.13 -16.49 -10.46
CA GLU A 57 0.07 -16.31 -11.43
C GLU A 57 -0.41 -17.69 -11.92
N LYS A 58 -1.68 -18.01 -11.69
CA LYS A 58 -2.34 -19.25 -12.11
C LYS A 58 -3.67 -18.91 -12.74
N ASP A 59 -3.89 -19.33 -13.99
CA ASP A 59 -5.13 -19.10 -14.74
C ASP A 59 -5.54 -17.61 -14.83
N GLY A 60 -4.56 -16.71 -14.97
CA GLY A 60 -4.78 -15.26 -15.03
C GLY A 60 -5.13 -14.61 -13.69
N ARG A 61 -5.01 -15.35 -12.58
CA ARG A 61 -5.24 -14.87 -11.22
C ARG A 61 -3.99 -15.01 -10.37
N THR A 62 -3.75 -14.05 -9.48
CA THR A 62 -2.70 -14.19 -8.48
C THR A 62 -3.19 -15.11 -7.36
N VAL A 63 -2.55 -16.26 -7.20
CA VAL A 63 -2.80 -17.24 -6.14
C VAL A 63 -1.61 -17.25 -5.19
N TYR A 64 -1.88 -17.35 -3.90
CA TYR A 64 -0.83 -17.45 -2.87
C TYR A 64 -0.60 -18.91 -2.54
N VAL A 65 0.64 -19.35 -2.56
CA VAL A 65 0.99 -20.76 -2.43
C VAL A 65 2.00 -21.00 -1.33
N ALA A 66 1.94 -22.19 -0.73
CA ALA A 66 2.99 -22.66 0.16
C ALA A 66 4.27 -23.01 -0.62
N VAL A 67 5.35 -23.27 0.11
CA VAL A 67 6.55 -23.86 -0.48
C VAL A 67 6.50 -25.37 -0.37
N ASP A 68 7.01 -26.07 -1.37
CA ASP A 68 7.25 -27.51 -1.37
C ASP A 68 8.43 -27.89 -0.44
N GLU A 69 8.70 -29.19 -0.30
CA GLU A 69 9.82 -29.72 0.48
C GLU A 69 11.19 -29.24 0.00
N ASN A 70 11.28 -28.71 -1.24
CA ASN A 70 12.48 -28.17 -1.85
C ASN A 70 12.60 -26.65 -1.70
N GLY A 71 11.63 -25.99 -1.06
CA GLY A 71 11.58 -24.54 -0.87
C GLY A 71 11.07 -23.76 -2.09
N ASN A 72 10.51 -24.43 -3.11
CA ASN A 72 9.94 -23.81 -4.29
C ASN A 72 8.44 -23.54 -4.09
N PRO A 73 7.89 -22.45 -4.66
CA PRO A 73 6.44 -22.21 -4.63
C PRO A 73 5.69 -23.37 -5.29
N ASP A 74 4.67 -23.91 -4.62
CA ASP A 74 3.87 -25.02 -5.11
C ASP A 74 2.47 -24.56 -5.61
N PRO A 75 2.26 -24.40 -6.92
CA PRO A 75 0.98 -23.97 -7.49
C PRO A 75 -0.20 -24.91 -7.21
N GLU A 76 0.05 -26.13 -6.75
CA GLU A 76 -0.97 -27.13 -6.43
C GLU A 76 -1.46 -27.01 -4.97
N ASN A 77 -0.69 -26.36 -4.10
CA ASN A 77 -1.03 -26.15 -2.68
C ASN A 77 -1.28 -24.67 -2.37
N PRO A 78 -2.49 -24.15 -2.65
CA PRO A 78 -2.86 -22.78 -2.32
C PRO A 78 -2.89 -22.58 -0.80
N LEU A 79 -2.28 -21.49 -0.34
CA LEU A 79 -2.32 -21.07 1.06
C LEU A 79 -3.60 -20.27 1.31
N GLU A 80 -4.70 -20.96 1.62
CA GLU A 80 -6.04 -20.36 1.76
C GLU A 80 -6.10 -19.23 2.81
N ILE A 81 -5.24 -19.28 3.83
CA ILE A 81 -5.20 -18.27 4.89
C ILE A 81 -4.40 -17.01 4.52
N ALA A 82 -3.61 -17.04 3.44
CA ALA A 82 -2.74 -15.94 3.04
C ALA A 82 -3.49 -14.62 2.76
N PRO A 83 -4.63 -14.60 2.03
CA PRO A 83 -5.37 -13.37 1.79
C PRO A 83 -5.86 -12.71 3.09
N ILE A 84 -6.37 -13.51 4.03
CA ILE A 84 -6.87 -13.02 5.33
C ILE A 84 -5.71 -12.47 6.16
N MET A 85 -4.56 -13.15 6.19
CA MET A 85 -3.38 -12.68 6.93
C MET A 85 -2.82 -11.39 6.36
N ARG A 86 -2.79 -11.24 5.03
CA ARG A 86 -2.36 -10.00 4.37
C ARG A 86 -3.30 -8.84 4.66
N LEU A 87 -4.61 -9.08 4.59
CA LEU A 87 -5.63 -8.10 4.96
C LEU A 87 -5.43 -7.63 6.41
N LEU A 88 -5.22 -8.56 7.33
CA LEU A 88 -4.98 -8.24 8.75
C LEU A 88 -3.69 -7.45 8.95
N ALA A 89 -2.61 -7.84 8.27
CA ALA A 89 -1.32 -7.15 8.33
C ALA A 89 -1.41 -5.70 7.83
N LYS A 90 -2.04 -5.47 6.67
CA LYS A 90 -2.26 -4.13 6.12
C LYS A 90 -3.20 -3.30 6.99
N THR A 91 -4.24 -3.92 7.56
CA THR A 91 -5.12 -3.24 8.52
C THR A 91 -4.34 -2.82 9.78
N GLY A 92 -3.47 -3.68 10.30
CA GLY A 92 -2.57 -3.36 11.40
C GLY A 92 -1.65 -2.17 11.08
N LEU A 93 -1.12 -2.13 9.86
CA LEU A 93 -0.31 -1.00 9.38
C LEU A 93 -1.12 0.30 9.26
N ALA A 94 -2.36 0.22 8.78
CA ALA A 94 -3.27 1.37 8.72
C ALA A 94 -3.58 1.92 10.11
N LEU A 95 -3.84 1.04 11.08
CA LEU A 95 -4.05 1.41 12.48
C LEU A 95 -2.78 2.01 13.12
N ALA A 96 -1.60 1.47 12.80
CA ALA A 96 -0.33 2.04 13.23
C ALA A 96 -0.17 3.47 12.67
N GLY A 97 -0.46 3.69 11.38
CA GLY A 97 -0.50 5.01 10.76
C GLY A 97 -1.47 5.97 11.46
N ALA A 98 -2.69 5.50 11.77
CA ALA A 98 -3.70 6.28 12.49
C ALA A 98 -3.23 6.66 13.91
N SER A 99 -2.57 5.74 14.63
CA SER A 99 -2.03 6.03 15.96
C SER A 99 -0.94 7.10 15.93
N VAL A 100 -0.06 7.08 14.92
CA VAL A 100 0.95 8.12 14.70
C VAL A 100 0.29 9.46 14.36
N TYR A 101 -0.75 9.45 13.51
CA TYR A 101 -1.49 10.65 13.14
C TYR A 101 -2.18 11.31 14.34
N ILE A 102 -2.80 10.51 15.23
CA ILE A 102 -3.52 11.02 16.41
C ILE A 102 -2.55 11.43 17.51
N GLY A 103 -1.53 10.59 17.78
CA GLY A 103 -0.65 10.72 18.94
C GLY A 103 0.50 11.72 18.77
N SER A 104 0.92 12.02 17.54
CA SER A 104 2.05 12.93 17.33
C SER A 104 1.66 14.41 17.46
N LYS A 105 2.53 15.18 18.11
CA LYS A 105 2.49 16.66 18.11
C LYS A 105 3.31 17.25 16.96
N ASP A 106 4.25 16.48 16.41
CA ASP A 106 5.05 16.90 15.26
C ASP A 106 4.23 16.78 13.97
N LYS A 107 4.19 17.87 13.21
CA LYS A 107 3.40 17.95 11.98
C LYS A 107 3.88 16.95 10.93
N MET A 108 5.19 16.79 10.75
CA MET A 108 5.74 15.90 9.75
C MET A 108 5.39 14.44 10.07
N ALA A 109 5.52 14.03 11.33
CA ALA A 109 5.12 12.70 11.81
C ALA A 109 3.60 12.48 11.70
N LYS A 110 2.76 13.49 11.98
CA LYS A 110 1.31 13.36 11.75
C LYS A 110 1.02 13.03 10.30
N PHE A 111 1.54 13.83 9.38
CA PHE A 111 1.30 13.60 7.95
C PHE A 111 1.96 12.31 7.46
N ALA A 112 3.07 11.86 8.05
CA ALA A 112 3.59 10.52 7.82
C ALA A 112 2.58 9.43 8.25
N GLY A 113 1.99 9.55 9.44
CA GLY A 113 0.90 8.66 9.86
C GLY A 113 -0.29 8.66 8.89
N LEU A 114 -0.67 9.84 8.38
CA LEU A 114 -1.73 10.00 7.38
C LEU A 114 -1.38 9.30 6.05
N GLY A 115 -0.16 9.50 5.55
CA GLY A 115 0.34 8.86 4.33
C GLY A 115 0.41 7.34 4.45
N THR A 116 0.87 6.84 5.60
CA THR A 116 0.88 5.40 5.91
C THR A 116 -0.52 4.83 5.90
N MET A 117 -1.47 5.50 6.58
CA MET A 117 -2.86 5.07 6.64
C MET A 117 -3.55 5.10 5.27
N ALA A 118 -3.27 6.10 4.43
CA ALA A 118 -3.86 6.21 3.11
C ALA A 118 -3.45 5.05 2.20
N VAL A 119 -2.15 4.70 2.17
CA VAL A 119 -1.65 3.58 1.35
C VAL A 119 -2.13 2.24 1.89
N ALA A 120 -1.95 2.00 3.18
CA ALA A 120 -2.35 0.73 3.78
C ALA A 120 -3.88 0.53 3.68
N GLY A 121 -4.66 1.59 3.88
CA GLY A 121 -6.12 1.57 3.72
C GLY A 121 -6.57 1.32 2.29
N PHE A 122 -5.88 1.87 1.29
CA PHE A 122 -6.13 1.57 -0.11
C PHE A 122 -5.87 0.10 -0.42
N HIS A 123 -4.72 -0.44 0.01
CA HIS A 123 -4.40 -1.86 -0.18
C HIS A 123 -5.31 -2.81 0.61
N VAL A 124 -5.91 -2.37 1.72
CA VAL A 124 -6.96 -3.09 2.45
C VAL A 124 -8.24 -3.16 1.61
N ALA A 125 -8.64 -2.05 0.99
CA ALA A 125 -9.81 -2.01 0.13
C ALA A 125 -9.63 -2.93 -1.10
N GLU A 126 -8.45 -2.93 -1.72
CA GLU A 126 -8.11 -3.85 -2.81
C GLU A 126 -8.22 -5.32 -2.37
N ASP A 127 -7.62 -5.68 -1.24
CA ASP A 127 -7.67 -7.06 -0.73
C ASP A 127 -9.11 -7.48 -0.37
N LEU A 128 -9.93 -6.58 0.19
CA LEU A 128 -11.34 -6.83 0.48
C LEU A 128 -12.17 -7.07 -0.78
N LEU A 129 -11.96 -6.25 -1.82
CA LEU A 129 -12.66 -6.41 -3.09
C LEU A 129 -12.29 -7.74 -3.77
N ALA A 130 -11.01 -8.10 -3.74
CA ALA A 130 -10.53 -9.38 -4.23
C ALA A 130 -11.14 -10.58 -3.45
N LEU A 131 -11.30 -10.45 -2.12
CA LEU A 131 -11.93 -11.47 -1.27
C LEU A 131 -13.42 -11.65 -1.55
N VAL A 132 -14.14 -10.58 -1.90
CA VAL A 132 -15.58 -10.62 -2.19
C VAL A 132 -15.87 -10.97 -3.67
N GLY A 133 -14.83 -11.15 -4.48
CA GLY A 133 -14.94 -11.55 -5.89
C GLY A 133 -15.32 -10.40 -6.83
N VAL A 134 -15.05 -9.16 -6.43
CA VAL A 134 -15.24 -7.97 -7.27
C VAL A 134 -13.87 -7.55 -7.82
N GLU A 135 -13.64 -7.80 -9.10
CA GLU A 135 -12.46 -7.29 -9.81
C GLU A 135 -12.67 -5.79 -10.15
N LEU A 136 -11.69 -4.94 -9.86
CA LEU A 136 -11.67 -3.49 -10.17
C LEU A 136 -11.17 -3.22 -11.60
#